data_AF-A0A9D6SLN7-F1
#
_entry.id   AF-A0A9D6SLN7-F1
#
_cell.length_a   1.000
_cell.length_b   1.000
_cell.length_c   1.000
_cell.angle_alpha   90.00
_cell.angle_beta   90.00
_cell.angle_gamma   90.00
#
_symmetry.space_group_name_H-M   'P 1'
#
loop_
_entity.id
_entity.type
_entity.pdbx_description
1 polymer ?
#
loop_
_entity_poly.entity_id
_entity_poly.type
_entity_poly.pdbx_seq_one_letter_code
_entity_poly.pdbx_strand_id
1 'polypeptide(L)' 'SSLNYIDSYRSARLPANLLQAQRDYFGAHTYRRLDKEGVFHTEWDKRIED' A
#
# COMPACT_ATOMS: atom_id res chain seq x y z
N SER A 1 3.50 -6.94 -23.27
CA SER A 1 3.60 -7.74 -22.02
C SER A 1 5.05 -7.84 -21.53
N SER A 2 6.03 -8.20 -22.36
CA SER A 2 7.44 -8.37 -21.92
C SER A 2 8.15 -7.09 -21.44
N LEU A 3 7.94 -5.95 -22.13
CA LEU A 3 8.53 -4.67 -21.71
C LEU A 3 8.03 -4.24 -20.32
N ASN A 4 6.70 -4.24 -20.11
CA ASN A 4 6.10 -3.90 -18.82
C ASN A 4 6.60 -4.81 -17.68
N TYR A 5 6.83 -6.09 -17.96
CA TYR A 5 7.40 -7.01 -16.97
C TYR A 5 8.82 -6.61 -16.59
N ILE A 6 9.70 -6.35 -17.59
CA ILE A 6 11.08 -5.93 -17.34
C ILE A 6 11.11 -4.60 -16.59
N ASP A 7 10.26 -3.64 -16.98
CA ASP A 7 10.11 -2.35 -16.32
C ASP A 7 9.62 -2.47 -14.88
N SER A 8 8.66 -3.36 -14.63
CA SER A 8 8.17 -3.61 -13.27
C SER A 8 9.24 -4.31 -12.42
N TYR A 9 9.98 -5.25 -12.99
CA TYR A 9 11.02 -6.00 -12.29
C TYR A 9 12.20 -5.12 -11.86
N ARG A 10 12.62 -4.18 -12.72
CA ARG A 10 13.72 -3.26 -12.41
C ARG A 10 13.31 -2.03 -11.60
N SER A 11 12.01 -1.85 -11.33
CA SER A 11 11.51 -0.72 -10.56
C SER A 11 11.65 -0.97 -9.06
N ALA A 12 12.48 -0.18 -8.39
CA ALA A 12 12.65 -0.28 -6.93
C ALA A 12 11.38 0.08 -6.14
N ARG A 13 10.47 0.86 -6.74
CA ARG A 13 9.17 1.20 -6.16
C ARG A 13 8.08 1.09 -7.21
N LEU A 14 7.10 0.25 -6.94
CA LEU A 14 5.88 0.10 -7.73
C LEU A 14 4.72 0.84 -7.06
N PRO A 15 3.68 1.23 -7.82
CA PRO A 15 2.47 1.87 -7.27
C PRO A 15 1.59 0.92 -6.41
N ALA A 16 2.13 -0.24 -5.99
CA ALA A 16 1.45 -1.21 -5.16
C ALA A 16 1.10 -0.68 -3.75
N ASN A 17 1.71 0.43 -3.31
CA ASN A 17 1.35 1.13 -2.08
C ASN A 17 -0.11 1.63 -2.08
N LEU A 18 -0.62 2.09 -3.23
CA LEU A 18 -2.03 2.49 -3.36
C LEU A 18 -2.97 1.29 -3.20
N LEU A 19 -2.62 0.15 -3.78
CA LEU A 19 -3.37 -1.08 -3.62
C LEU A 19 -3.40 -1.53 -2.15
N GLN A 20 -2.27 -1.44 -1.45
CA GLN A 20 -2.22 -1.74 -0.02
C GLN A 20 -3.11 -0.80 0.79
N ALA A 21 -3.10 0.50 0.50
CA ALA A 21 -3.99 1.46 1.13
C ALA A 21 -5.48 1.12 0.88
N GLN A 22 -5.86 0.77 -0.35
CA GLN A 22 -7.23 0.37 -0.68
C GLN A 22 -7.65 -0.92 0.04
N ARG A 23 -6.77 -1.93 0.10
CA ARG A 23 -7.03 -3.19 0.81
C ARG A 23 -7.24 -2.97 2.30
N ASP A 24 -6.45 -2.08 2.90
CA ASP A 24 -6.58 -1.72 4.31
C ASP A 24 -7.87 -0.91 4.55
N TYR A 25 -8.18 0.04 3.68
CA TYR A 25 -9.38 0.87 3.75
C TYR A 25 -10.66 0.05 3.72
N PHE A 26 -10.83 -0.82 2.72
CA PHE A 26 -12.09 -1.54 2.52
C PHE A 26 -12.18 -2.88 3.26
N GLY A 27 -11.04 -3.43 3.71
CA GLY A 27 -10.98 -4.81 4.21
C GLY A 27 -10.16 -5.01 5.47
N ALA A 28 -9.64 -3.94 6.09
CA ALA A 28 -8.77 -4.03 7.28
C ALA A 28 -7.59 -5.01 7.09
N HIS A 29 -7.10 -5.13 5.86
CA HIS A 29 -6.08 -6.12 5.49
C HIS A 29 -4.66 -5.79 5.96
N THR A 30 -4.45 -4.63 6.60
CA THR A 30 -3.15 -4.16 7.09
C THR A 30 -2.11 -3.96 5.98
N TYR A 31 -0.99 -3.32 6.31
CA TYR A 31 0.17 -3.17 5.42
C TYR A 31 1.47 -3.01 6.21
N ARG A 32 2.61 -3.03 5.50
CA ARG A 32 3.94 -2.74 6.07
C ARG A 32 4.43 -1.37 5.63
N ARG A 33 5.24 -0.74 6.48
CA ARG A 33 5.87 0.55 6.19
C ARG A 33 7.32 0.38 5.77
N LEU A 34 7.86 1.40 5.10
CA LEU A 34 9.27 1.43 4.68
C LEU A 34 10.21 1.99 5.75
N ASP A 35 9.67 2.78 6.67
CA ASP A 35 10.43 3.49 7.71
C ASP A 35 10.37 2.80 9.08
N LYS A 36 9.48 1.82 9.25
CA LYS A 36 9.28 1.12 10.51
C LYS A 36 8.88 -0.34 10.28
N GLU A 37 9.55 -1.23 11.00
CA GLU A 37 9.18 -2.65 11.06
C GLU A 37 7.84 -2.86 11.77
N GLY A 38 7.07 -3.83 11.28
CA GLY A 38 5.78 -4.22 11.84
C GLY A 38 4.63 -4.26 10.83
N VAL A 39 3.43 -4.54 11.35
CA VAL A 39 2.17 -4.61 10.60
C VAL A 39 1.26 -3.49 11.11
N PHE A 40 0.69 -2.72 10.18
CA PHE A 40 -0.05 -1.50 10.48
C PHE A 40 -1.44 -1.57 9.87
N HIS A 41 -2.44 -1.10 10.62
CA HIS A 41 -3.79 -0.80 10.15
C HIS A 41 -4.03 0.69 10.34
N THR A 42 -4.64 1.36 9.36
CA THR A 42 -5.05 2.76 9.49
C THR A 42 -6.55 2.84 9.71
N GLU A 43 -6.97 3.63 10.69
CA GLU A 43 -8.38 3.96 10.89
C GLU A 43 -8.74 5.13 9.97
N TRP A 44 -9.30 4.82 8.80
CA TRP A 44 -9.47 5.79 7.72
C TRP A 44 -10.60 6.81 7.95
N ASP A 45 -11.64 6.41 8.70
CA ASP A 45 -12.85 7.21 8.95
C ASP A 45 -12.71 8.22 10.10
N LYS A 46 -11.62 8.17 10.88
CA LYS A 46 -11.38 9.09 12.02
C LYS A 46 -11.11 10.55 11.62
N ARG A 47 -11.26 10.90 10.34
CA ARG A 47 -11.02 12.26 9.81
C ARG A 47 -12.29 13.08 9.56
N ILE A 48 -13.47 12.55 9.90
CA ILE A 48 -14.75 13.26 9.78
C ILE A 48 -15.33 13.58 11.17
N GLU A 49 -14.50 14.01 12.11
CA GLU A 49 -14.94 14.66 13.36
C GLU A 49 -13.87 15.69 13.74
N ASP A 50 -13.78 16.79 12.98
CA ASP A 50 -13.14 18.06 13.36
C ASP A 50 -13.75 19.21 12.51
#